data_AF-A0A3D2NNN6-F1
#
_entry.id   AF-A0A3D2NNN6-F1
#
_cell.length_a   1.000
_cell.length_b   1.000
_cell.length_c   1.000
_cell.angle_alpha   90.00
_cell.angle_beta   90.00
_cell.angle_gamma   90.00
#
_symmetry.space_group_name_H-M   'P 1'
#
loop_
_entity.id
_entity.type
_entity.pdbx_description
1 polymer ?
#
loop_
_entity_poly.entity_id
_entity_poly.type
_entity_poly.pdbx_seq_one_letter_code
_entity_poly.pdbx_strand_id
1 'polypeptide(L)'
;MINLLNNQADSLNTALAIDARSLGQLRAQAAQSPDRALKTAAQQFEAVFMNMMLKSMREATPQDGMMDNDQSRMFTGMLDQQLSQSLSGRGIGLADMMVKQLSHGGQAVPQPALPVPLSSVASLPSSTQPPEVSVIEPQSSSALSVPSAFNANTQQDFVNRMLPHAMQASQTTGVPPHLMLGQAALESGWGKREILMPDGSNSYNLFGIKASASWHGKVAEVMTTEYKNGVAHKQLEKFRAYDSYTDAFKDYSGMLGNNPRYASVMQQGGDAIGMAQALQKSGYATDPKYADKLVSVMRQMNISG
;
A
#
# COMPACT_ATOMS: atom_id res chain seq x y z
N MET A 1 44.36 4.84 -32.80
CA MET A 1 43.71 3.63 -32.24
C MET A 1 42.80 4.11 -31.12
N ILE A 2 41.51 4.36 -31.39
CA ILE A 2 40.36 3.42 -31.45
C ILE A 2 39.84 3.03 -30.06
N ASN A 3 38.64 3.57 -29.77
CA ASN A 3 37.47 3.09 -29.01
C ASN A 3 37.62 2.32 -27.69
N LEU A 4 36.94 2.84 -26.67
CA LEU A 4 35.74 2.19 -26.10
C LEU A 4 34.91 3.20 -25.26
N LEU A 5 34.04 3.93 -25.96
CA LEU A 5 32.81 4.52 -25.39
C LEU A 5 31.73 3.43 -25.49
N ASN A 6 31.21 2.93 -24.36
CA ASN A 6 29.85 2.40 -24.22
C ASN A 6 29.64 1.81 -22.82
N ASN A 7 29.03 2.58 -21.91
CA ASN A 7 28.28 2.03 -20.76
C ASN A 7 27.32 3.02 -20.08
N GLN A 8 27.06 4.19 -20.68
CA GLN A 8 26.03 5.13 -20.23
C GLN A 8 24.67 4.95 -20.94
N ALA A 9 24.55 3.98 -21.85
CA ALA A 9 23.32 3.73 -22.62
C ALA A 9 22.31 2.79 -21.93
N ASP A 10 22.73 1.95 -20.98
CA ASP A 10 21.85 0.90 -20.42
C ASP A 10 20.90 1.37 -19.30
N SER A 11 21.27 2.42 -18.56
CA SER A 11 20.41 3.00 -17.50
C SER A 11 19.30 3.91 -18.05
N LEU A 12 19.54 4.60 -19.18
CA LEU A 12 18.50 5.33 -19.90
C LEU A 12 17.53 4.38 -20.62
N ASN A 13 18.02 3.24 -21.10
CA ASN A 13 17.18 2.19 -21.69
C ASN A 13 16.20 1.55 -20.70
N THR A 14 16.47 1.59 -19.40
CA THR A 14 15.60 0.91 -18.40
C THR A 14 14.45 1.81 -17.92
N ALA A 15 14.66 3.13 -17.83
CA ALA A 15 13.58 4.10 -17.62
C ALA A 15 12.67 4.24 -18.85
N LEU A 16 13.23 4.15 -20.06
CA LEU A 16 12.48 4.04 -21.32
C LEU A 16 11.82 2.67 -21.51
N ALA A 17 12.28 1.60 -20.83
CA ALA A 17 11.72 0.25 -20.95
C ALA A 17 10.44 0.01 -20.12
N ILE A 18 10.18 0.81 -19.07
CA ILE A 18 8.91 0.81 -18.34
C ILE A 18 7.79 1.45 -19.18
N ASP A 19 8.16 2.35 -20.10
CA ASP A 19 7.24 2.92 -21.09
C ASP A 19 7.14 2.05 -22.36
N ALA A 20 8.25 1.51 -22.89
CA ALA A 20 8.20 0.72 -24.13
C ALA A 20 7.42 -0.61 -24.01
N ARG A 21 7.42 -1.26 -22.84
CA ARG A 21 6.68 -2.51 -22.62
C ARG A 21 5.20 -2.29 -22.33
N SER A 22 4.87 -1.26 -21.55
CA SER A 22 3.47 -0.88 -21.29
C SER A 22 2.82 -0.31 -22.55
N LEU A 23 3.55 0.49 -23.32
CA LEU A 23 3.15 1.00 -24.65
C LEU A 23 3.10 -0.11 -25.70
N GLY A 24 4.03 -1.07 -25.65
CA GLY A 24 4.00 -2.27 -26.49
C GLY A 24 2.80 -3.17 -26.19
N GLN A 25 2.43 -3.31 -24.91
CA GLN A 25 1.24 -4.04 -24.47
C GLN A 25 -0.03 -3.29 -24.86
N LEU A 26 -0.06 -1.96 -24.73
CA LEU A 26 -1.17 -1.11 -25.18
C LEU A 26 -1.34 -1.19 -26.70
N ARG A 27 -0.23 -1.19 -27.46
CA ARG A 27 -0.22 -1.31 -28.93
C ARG A 27 -0.64 -2.70 -29.40
N ALA A 28 -0.20 -3.77 -28.73
CA ALA A 28 -0.63 -5.14 -28.98
C ALA A 28 -2.12 -5.33 -28.67
N GLN A 29 -2.61 -4.70 -27.60
CA GLN A 29 -4.02 -4.75 -27.20
C GLN A 29 -4.90 -3.87 -28.10
N ALA A 30 -4.40 -2.73 -28.58
CA ALA A 30 -5.07 -1.90 -29.58
C ALA A 30 -5.16 -2.60 -30.95
N ALA A 31 -4.16 -3.41 -31.31
CA ALA A 31 -4.19 -4.22 -32.53
C ALA A 31 -5.21 -5.38 -32.46
N GLN A 32 -5.51 -5.90 -31.26
CA GLN A 32 -6.45 -7.01 -31.06
C GLN A 32 -7.87 -6.55 -30.71
N SER A 33 -8.03 -5.39 -30.06
CA SER A 33 -9.31 -4.86 -29.61
C SER A 33 -9.21 -3.34 -29.39
N PRO A 34 -9.37 -2.51 -30.44
CA PRO A 34 -9.21 -1.07 -30.36
C PRO A 34 -10.14 -0.43 -29.31
N ASP A 35 -11.38 -0.93 -29.19
CA ASP A 35 -12.36 -0.40 -28.22
C ASP A 35 -11.97 -0.68 -26.76
N ARG A 36 -11.34 -1.83 -26.48
CA ARG A 36 -10.87 -2.16 -25.12
C ARG A 36 -9.64 -1.34 -24.75
N ALA A 37 -8.70 -1.17 -25.68
CA ALA A 37 -7.53 -0.35 -25.45
C ALA A 37 -7.90 1.13 -25.23
N LEU A 38 -8.85 1.65 -26.00
CA LEU A 38 -9.41 2.99 -25.83
C LEU A 38 -10.07 3.14 -24.45
N LYS A 39 -10.83 2.14 -24.01
CA LYS A 39 -11.46 2.13 -22.69
C LYS A 39 -10.44 2.14 -21.56
N THR A 40 -9.42 1.29 -21.63
CA THR A 40 -8.36 1.25 -20.62
C THR A 40 -7.58 2.57 -20.56
N ALA A 41 -7.23 3.15 -21.72
CA ALA A 41 -6.56 4.44 -21.78
C ALA A 41 -7.43 5.59 -21.19
N ALA A 42 -8.73 5.62 -21.53
CA ALA A 42 -9.66 6.62 -21.01
C ALA A 42 -9.86 6.50 -19.48
N GLN A 43 -9.87 5.28 -18.94
CA GLN A 43 -9.94 5.04 -17.49
C GLN A 43 -8.67 5.51 -16.76
N GLN A 44 -7.49 5.29 -17.35
CA GLN A 44 -6.23 5.79 -16.79
C GLN A 44 -6.18 7.32 -16.81
N PHE A 45 -6.68 7.94 -17.89
CA PHE A 45 -6.79 9.39 -17.98
C PHE A 45 -7.79 9.97 -16.97
N GLU A 46 -8.96 9.35 -16.79
CA GLU A 46 -9.95 9.75 -15.78
C GLU A 46 -9.35 9.73 -14.38
N ALA A 47 -8.54 8.72 -14.04
CA ALA A 47 -7.87 8.63 -12.74
C ALA A 47 -6.85 9.76 -12.51
N VAL A 48 -6.06 10.14 -13.52
CA VAL A 48 -5.12 11.26 -13.43
C VAL A 48 -5.87 12.59 -13.29
N PHE A 49 -6.94 12.76 -14.07
CA PHE A 49 -7.78 13.96 -14.03
C PHE A 49 -8.51 14.12 -12.69
N MET A 50 -9.05 13.05 -12.11
CA MET A 50 -9.66 13.08 -10.76
C MET A 50 -8.65 13.50 -9.70
N ASN A 51 -7.43 12.99 -9.75
CA ASN A 51 -6.38 13.39 -8.82
C ASN A 51 -6.03 14.88 -8.95
N MET A 52 -5.94 15.41 -10.18
CA MET A 52 -5.75 16.84 -10.41
C MET A 52 -6.93 17.69 -9.91
N MET A 53 -8.17 17.23 -10.15
CA MET A 53 -9.38 17.92 -9.69
C MET A 53 -9.43 17.98 -8.15
N LEU A 54 -9.28 16.85 -7.47
CA LEU A 54 -9.29 16.78 -6.01
C LEU A 54 -8.17 17.61 -5.39
N LYS A 55 -6.98 17.62 -6.02
CA LYS A 55 -5.88 18.47 -5.62
C LYS A 55 -6.23 19.96 -5.77
N SER A 56 -6.79 20.37 -6.91
CA SER A 56 -7.22 21.75 -7.12
C SER A 56 -8.34 22.19 -6.18
N MET A 57 -9.27 21.29 -5.82
CA MET A 57 -10.32 21.59 -4.84
C MET A 57 -9.71 21.80 -3.45
N ARG A 58 -8.73 20.98 -3.07
CA ARG A 58 -8.00 21.15 -1.81
C ARG A 58 -7.23 22.46 -1.76
N GLU A 59 -6.55 22.82 -2.85
CA GLU A 59 -5.78 24.07 -2.97
C GLU A 59 -6.68 25.31 -3.06
N ALA A 60 -7.88 25.18 -3.63
CA ALA A 60 -8.86 26.26 -3.76
C ALA A 60 -9.76 26.44 -2.53
N THR A 61 -9.71 25.53 -1.55
CA THR A 61 -10.42 25.68 -0.27
C THR A 61 -9.53 26.53 0.66
N PRO A 62 -9.88 27.79 0.97
CA PRO A 62 -9.04 28.65 1.80
C PRO A 62 -8.92 28.04 3.20
N GLN A 63 -7.70 27.75 3.64
CA GLN A 63 -7.44 27.25 5.00
C GLN A 63 -7.41 28.36 6.07
N ASP A 64 -7.78 29.59 5.72
CA ASP A 64 -7.80 30.71 6.65
C ASP A 64 -9.22 31.02 7.12
N GLY A 65 -9.55 30.46 8.29
CA GLY A 65 -10.66 30.91 9.10
C GLY A 65 -10.44 30.49 10.55
N MET A 66 -10.58 31.42 11.50
CA MET A 66 -10.52 31.17 12.95
C MET A 66 -11.64 30.24 13.49
N MET A 67 -12.29 29.46 12.61
CA MET A 67 -13.29 28.43 12.90
C MET A 67 -12.90 27.03 12.37
N ASP A 68 -11.64 26.82 11.97
CA ASP A 68 -11.14 25.47 11.65
C ASP A 68 -10.70 24.74 12.95
N ASN A 69 -11.63 23.99 13.54
CA ASN A 69 -11.34 23.12 14.69
C ASN A 69 -11.04 21.69 14.21
N ASP A 70 -10.30 20.91 15.01
CA ASP A 70 -9.97 19.49 14.75
C ASP A 70 -11.19 18.63 14.41
N GLN A 71 -12.34 19.00 14.94
CA GLN A 71 -13.62 18.32 14.73
C GLN A 71 -14.17 18.52 13.31
N SER A 72 -13.94 19.69 12.71
CA SER A 72 -14.27 19.98 11.30
C SER A 72 -13.40 19.15 10.38
N ARG A 73 -12.10 19.03 10.67
CA ARG A 73 -11.15 18.21 9.88
C ARG A 73 -11.50 16.73 9.91
N MET A 74 -11.92 16.21 11.06
CA MET A 74 -12.41 14.83 11.18
C MET A 74 -13.71 14.62 10.38
N PHE A 75 -14.63 15.58 10.41
CA PHE A 75 -15.90 15.51 9.69
C PHE A 75 -15.70 15.61 8.17
N THR A 76 -14.84 16.52 7.71
CA THR A 76 -14.42 16.63 6.30
C THR A 76 -13.70 15.36 5.83
N GLY A 77 -12.80 14.80 6.64
CA GLY A 77 -12.14 13.53 6.33
C GLY A 77 -13.12 12.36 6.19
N MET A 78 -14.15 12.30 7.05
CA MET A 78 -15.20 11.27 6.98
C MET A 78 -16.10 11.45 5.75
N LEU A 79 -16.46 12.69 5.42
CA LEU A 79 -17.21 13.06 4.22
C LEU A 79 -16.44 12.70 2.94
N ASP A 80 -15.16 13.04 2.88
CA ASP A 80 -14.28 12.73 1.75
C ASP A 80 -14.11 11.21 1.59
N GLN A 81 -14.05 10.47 2.71
CA GLN A 81 -13.98 9.01 2.66
C GLN A 81 -15.27 8.40 2.10
N GLN A 82 -16.45 8.92 2.47
CA GLN A 82 -17.72 8.45 1.89
C GLN A 82 -17.88 8.88 0.42
N LEU A 83 -17.48 10.11 0.09
CA LEU A 83 -17.49 10.61 -1.29
C LEU A 83 -16.56 9.78 -2.17
N SER A 84 -15.34 9.51 -1.71
CA SER A 84 -14.36 8.67 -2.40
C SER A 84 -14.84 7.23 -2.58
N GLN A 85 -15.51 6.65 -1.58
CA GLN A 85 -16.08 5.30 -1.69
C GLN A 85 -17.23 5.27 -2.71
N SER A 86 -18.06 6.32 -2.75
CA SER A 86 -19.14 6.44 -3.73
C SER A 86 -18.64 6.69 -5.16
N LEU A 87 -17.50 7.38 -5.31
CA LEU A 87 -16.87 7.69 -6.60
C LEU A 87 -16.02 6.52 -7.12
N SER A 88 -15.33 5.79 -6.24
CA SER A 88 -14.45 4.66 -6.61
C SER A 88 -15.22 3.45 -7.16
N GLY A 89 -16.51 3.31 -6.84
CA GLY A 89 -17.33 2.19 -7.31
C GLY A 89 -17.94 2.39 -8.70
N ARG A 90 -18.01 3.63 -9.21
CA ARG A 90 -18.77 3.93 -10.44
C ARG A 90 -18.04 4.80 -11.46
N GLY A 91 -16.91 5.42 -11.11
CA GLY A 91 -16.30 6.47 -11.93
C GLY A 91 -17.27 7.64 -12.11
N ILE A 92 -16.81 8.79 -12.59
CA ILE A 92 -17.75 9.87 -12.95
C ILE A 92 -18.31 9.69 -14.36
N GLY A 93 -17.93 8.60 -15.03
CA GLY A 93 -18.39 8.23 -16.36
C GLY A 93 -17.67 8.98 -17.49
N LEU A 94 -16.61 9.73 -17.16
CA LEU A 94 -15.85 10.49 -18.16
C LEU A 94 -15.10 9.56 -19.12
N ALA A 95 -14.57 8.44 -18.63
CA ALA A 95 -13.94 7.46 -19.51
C ALA A 95 -14.94 6.88 -20.52
N ASP A 96 -16.16 6.55 -20.08
CA ASP A 96 -17.20 6.01 -20.97
C ASP A 96 -17.69 7.07 -21.98
N MET A 97 -17.77 8.34 -21.57
CA MET A 97 -18.07 9.46 -22.48
C MET A 97 -16.95 9.70 -23.49
N MET A 98 -15.68 9.63 -23.06
CA MET A 98 -14.52 9.75 -23.94
C MET A 98 -14.45 8.59 -24.93
N VAL A 99 -14.69 7.36 -24.49
CA VAL A 99 -14.77 6.18 -25.36
C VAL A 99 -15.91 6.34 -26.36
N LYS A 100 -17.09 6.80 -25.93
CA LYS A 100 -18.22 7.05 -26.82
C LYS A 100 -17.93 8.14 -27.87
N GLN A 101 -17.24 9.21 -27.49
CA GLN A 101 -16.83 10.31 -28.38
C GLN A 101 -15.70 9.92 -29.34
N LEU A 102 -14.71 9.16 -28.87
CA LEU A 102 -13.54 8.75 -29.66
C LEU A 102 -13.85 7.54 -30.57
N SER A 103 -14.80 6.69 -30.19
CA SER A 103 -15.28 5.57 -31.03
C SER A 103 -16.21 6.01 -32.17
N HIS A 104 -16.87 7.17 -32.05
CA HIS A 104 -17.86 7.66 -33.02
C HIS A 104 -17.33 8.75 -33.96
N GLY A 105 -16.01 8.82 -34.18
CA GLY A 105 -15.45 9.62 -35.27
C GLY A 105 -15.73 11.12 -35.14
N GLY A 106 -15.12 11.74 -34.14
CA GLY A 106 -14.77 13.16 -34.07
C GLY A 106 -15.80 14.18 -34.59
N GLN A 107 -16.66 14.69 -33.71
CA GLN A 107 -17.18 16.06 -33.83
C GLN A 107 -17.42 16.72 -32.45
N ALA A 108 -16.78 17.89 -32.29
CA ALA A 108 -17.05 19.02 -31.41
C ALA A 108 -17.09 18.81 -29.88
N VAL A 109 -16.22 19.56 -29.20
CA VAL A 109 -16.23 19.83 -27.75
C VAL A 109 -17.42 20.73 -27.41
N PRO A 110 -18.31 20.37 -26.47
CA PRO A 110 -19.14 21.35 -25.77
C PRO A 110 -18.40 21.82 -24.51
N GLN A 111 -18.31 23.14 -24.37
CA GLN A 111 -17.77 23.86 -23.21
C GLN A 111 -18.52 23.50 -21.91
N PRO A 112 -17.88 23.66 -20.73
CA PRO A 112 -18.52 23.39 -19.45
C PRO A 112 -19.54 24.49 -19.12
N ALA A 113 -20.81 24.11 -19.00
CA ALA A 113 -21.86 24.96 -18.42
C ALA A 113 -22.29 24.39 -17.06
N LEU A 114 -22.10 25.17 -16.00
CA LEU A 114 -22.82 25.04 -14.71
C LEU A 114 -24.15 25.82 -14.81
N PRO A 115 -25.04 25.80 -13.80
CA PRO A 115 -25.79 24.66 -13.24
C PRO A 115 -27.30 25.00 -13.09
N VAL A 116 -28.25 24.05 -13.23
CA VAL A 116 -29.64 24.14 -12.67
C VAL A 116 -30.43 22.84 -12.97
N PRO A 117 -31.53 22.52 -12.26
CA PRO A 117 -31.69 22.26 -10.83
C PRO A 117 -32.33 20.87 -10.57
N LEU A 118 -32.27 20.37 -9.33
CA LEU A 118 -33.15 19.29 -8.87
C LEU A 118 -34.60 19.75 -8.91
N SER A 119 -35.47 19.08 -9.68
CA SER A 119 -36.89 18.95 -9.38
C SER A 119 -37.57 17.84 -10.20
N SER A 120 -38.34 17.03 -9.47
CA SER A 120 -39.51 16.23 -9.90
C SER A 120 -39.32 15.11 -10.93
N VAL A 121 -39.44 13.86 -10.49
CA VAL A 121 -40.66 13.00 -10.55
C VAL A 121 -40.28 11.62 -9.95
N ALA A 122 -40.72 11.19 -8.76
CA ALA A 122 -42.09 10.84 -8.38
C ALA A 122 -42.85 10.05 -9.45
N SER A 123 -42.55 8.76 -9.60
CA SER A 123 -43.55 7.73 -9.94
C SER A 123 -43.01 6.33 -9.68
N LEU A 124 -43.46 5.72 -8.58
CA LEU A 124 -43.58 4.26 -8.47
C LEU A 124 -44.72 3.81 -9.38
N PRO A 125 -44.55 2.71 -10.10
CA PRO A 125 -45.60 1.72 -10.16
C PRO A 125 -45.10 0.38 -9.63
N SER A 126 -45.79 -0.08 -8.59
CA SER A 126 -45.88 -1.47 -8.20
C SER A 126 -46.33 -2.29 -9.41
N SER A 127 -45.56 -3.30 -9.79
CA SER A 127 -46.06 -4.42 -10.58
C SER A 127 -45.45 -5.69 -10.02
N THR A 128 -46.32 -6.35 -9.25
CA THR A 128 -46.28 -7.74 -8.83
C THR A 128 -46.12 -8.65 -10.03
N GLN A 129 -44.99 -9.34 -10.13
CA GLN A 129 -44.96 -10.68 -10.70
C GLN A 129 -43.71 -11.44 -10.21
N PRO A 130 -43.87 -12.59 -9.54
CA PRO A 130 -42.76 -13.48 -9.26
C PRO A 130 -42.44 -14.29 -10.52
N PRO A 131 -41.18 -14.36 -10.99
CA PRO A 131 -40.82 -15.38 -11.96
C PRO A 131 -40.53 -16.69 -11.23
N GLU A 132 -41.31 -17.69 -11.62
CA GLU A 132 -41.10 -19.14 -11.52
C GLU A 132 -39.64 -19.59 -11.33
N VAL A 133 -39.48 -20.49 -10.36
CA VAL A 133 -38.30 -21.30 -10.13
C VAL A 133 -38.20 -22.34 -11.26
N SER A 134 -37.23 -22.16 -12.16
CA SER A 134 -36.80 -23.23 -13.07
C SER A 134 -35.54 -23.87 -12.51
N VAL A 135 -35.66 -25.13 -12.11
CA VAL A 135 -34.60 -25.98 -11.57
C VAL A 135 -33.72 -26.45 -12.73
N ILE A 136 -32.42 -26.14 -12.69
CA ILE A 136 -31.39 -26.81 -13.50
C ILE A 136 -30.28 -27.28 -12.56
N GLU A 137 -29.99 -28.58 -12.63
CA GLU A 137 -29.01 -29.36 -11.86
C GLU A 137 -27.52 -28.97 -12.10
N PRO A 138 -26.59 -29.41 -11.23
CA PRO A 138 -25.23 -28.88 -11.16
C PRO A 138 -24.31 -29.52 -12.21
N GLN A 139 -23.72 -28.68 -13.08
CA GLN A 139 -22.66 -29.09 -14.00
C GLN A 139 -21.42 -28.21 -13.76
N SER A 140 -20.50 -28.77 -12.97
CA SER A 140 -19.03 -28.68 -13.06
C SER A 140 -18.43 -27.44 -13.73
N SER A 141 -18.16 -26.39 -12.94
CA SER A 141 -17.26 -25.30 -13.30
C SER A 141 -15.80 -25.74 -13.20
N SER A 142 -15.22 -26.14 -14.34
CA SER A 142 -13.78 -26.16 -14.50
C SER A 142 -13.27 -24.72 -14.63
N ALA A 143 -12.52 -24.30 -13.61
CA ALA A 143 -11.59 -23.18 -13.51
C ALA A 143 -11.45 -22.24 -14.73
N LEU A 144 -12.09 -21.07 -14.66
CA LEU A 144 -11.63 -19.87 -15.35
C LEU A 144 -10.80 -19.04 -14.37
N SER A 145 -9.50 -19.01 -14.61
CA SER A 145 -8.52 -18.16 -13.97
C SER A 145 -8.95 -16.69 -14.03
N VAL A 146 -9.27 -16.12 -12.87
CA VAL A 146 -9.50 -14.68 -12.69
C VAL A 146 -8.15 -13.94 -12.89
N PRO A 147 -8.07 -12.92 -13.76
CA PRO A 147 -6.89 -12.06 -13.86
C PRO A 147 -6.67 -11.28 -12.54
N SER A 148 -5.41 -11.20 -12.10
CA SER A 148 -4.94 -10.52 -10.88
C SER A 148 -5.31 -9.02 -10.81
N ALA A 149 -6.55 -8.71 -10.46
CA ALA A 149 -7.01 -7.36 -10.15
C ALA A 149 -7.29 -7.15 -8.64
N PHE A 150 -6.88 -8.09 -7.78
CA PHE A 150 -6.98 -8.00 -6.31
C PHE A 150 -5.63 -7.72 -5.60
N ASN A 151 -4.56 -7.41 -6.35
CA ASN A 151 -3.23 -7.08 -5.82
C ASN A 151 -2.82 -5.62 -6.10
N ALA A 152 -3.75 -4.68 -5.95
CA ALA A 152 -3.40 -3.27 -5.80
C ALA A 152 -3.70 -2.85 -4.36
N ASN A 153 -2.75 -2.59 -3.45
CA ASN A 153 -1.38 -3.07 -3.33
C ASN A 153 -1.11 -3.15 -1.81
N THR A 154 -1.61 -4.19 -1.12
CA THR A 154 -1.55 -4.31 0.37
C THR A 154 -0.16 -4.07 0.96
N GLN A 155 0.89 -4.35 0.18
CA GLN A 155 2.27 -4.07 0.52
C GLN A 155 2.58 -2.56 0.51
N GLN A 156 2.16 -1.85 -0.55
CA GLN A 156 2.32 -0.40 -0.63
C GLN A 156 1.45 0.33 0.40
N ASP A 157 0.25 -0.16 0.71
CA ASP A 157 -0.59 0.43 1.75
C ASP A 157 0.10 0.33 3.13
N PHE A 158 0.70 -0.82 3.43
CA PHE A 158 1.53 -0.99 4.61
C PHE A 158 2.70 -0.01 4.62
N VAL A 159 3.44 0.10 3.51
CA VAL A 159 4.56 1.04 3.37
C VAL A 159 4.10 2.47 3.62
N ASN A 160 3.04 2.93 2.95
CA ASN A 160 2.53 4.30 3.07
C ASN A 160 2.08 4.61 4.50
N ARG A 161 1.43 3.66 5.18
CA ARG A 161 0.99 3.82 6.56
C ARG A 161 2.18 3.90 7.53
N MET A 162 3.23 3.13 7.29
CA MET A 162 4.36 3.00 8.21
C MET A 162 5.51 3.98 7.97
N LEU A 163 5.66 4.47 6.73
CA LEU A 163 6.73 5.35 6.30
C LEU A 163 6.91 6.59 7.20
N PRO A 164 5.88 7.36 7.61
CA PRO A 164 6.10 8.53 8.47
C PRO A 164 6.75 8.17 9.81
N HIS A 165 6.37 7.03 10.41
CA HIS A 165 6.96 6.55 11.67
C HIS A 165 8.43 6.14 11.48
N ALA A 166 8.72 5.45 10.39
CA ALA A 166 10.08 5.06 10.03
C ALA A 166 10.97 6.29 9.75
N MET A 167 10.46 7.31 9.04
CA MET A 167 11.19 8.54 8.79
C MET A 167 11.52 9.30 10.09
N GLN A 168 10.56 9.42 11.00
CA GLN A 168 10.78 10.09 12.29
C GLN A 168 11.83 9.36 13.14
N ALA A 169 11.75 8.03 13.21
CA ALA A 169 12.75 7.21 13.91
C ALA A 169 14.14 7.32 13.26
N SER A 170 14.18 7.39 11.93
CA SER A 170 15.43 7.52 11.17
C SER A 170 16.15 8.82 11.48
N GLN A 171 15.44 9.94 11.54
CA GLN A 171 16.00 11.25 11.88
C GLN A 171 16.69 11.27 13.25
N THR A 172 16.23 10.44 14.19
CA THR A 172 16.77 10.41 15.56
C THR A 172 17.98 9.48 15.70
N THR A 173 18.01 8.39 14.92
CA THR A 173 18.94 7.28 15.16
C THR A 173 19.92 7.01 14.02
N GLY A 174 19.65 7.55 12.83
CA GLY A 174 20.39 7.24 11.61
C GLY A 174 20.06 5.88 11.00
N VAL A 175 19.14 5.10 11.58
CA VAL A 175 18.68 3.84 10.97
C VAL A 175 17.84 4.17 9.72
N PRO A 176 18.12 3.60 8.54
CA PRO A 176 17.36 3.91 7.32
C PRO A 176 15.89 3.47 7.40
N PRO A 177 14.93 4.28 6.87
CA PRO A 177 13.52 3.91 6.84
C PRO A 177 13.29 2.59 6.09
N HIS A 178 14.04 2.36 5.01
CA HIS A 178 13.94 1.14 4.20
C HIS A 178 14.25 -0.13 5.00
N LEU A 179 15.23 -0.07 5.91
CA LEU A 179 15.57 -1.20 6.77
C LEU A 179 14.44 -1.47 7.78
N MET A 180 13.96 -0.42 8.45
CA MET A 180 12.88 -0.54 9.45
C MET A 180 11.59 -1.05 8.82
N LEU A 181 11.19 -0.51 7.68
CA LEU A 181 10.00 -0.96 6.95
C LEU A 181 10.15 -2.39 6.45
N GLY A 182 11.34 -2.77 5.97
CA GLY A 182 11.62 -4.12 5.50
C GLY A 182 11.50 -5.14 6.63
N GLN A 183 12.03 -4.81 7.80
CA GLN A 183 11.90 -5.67 8.98
C GLN A 183 10.46 -5.71 9.47
N ALA A 184 9.79 -4.57 9.62
CA ALA A 184 8.38 -4.54 10.02
C ALA A 184 7.50 -5.37 9.07
N ALA A 185 7.72 -5.27 7.76
CA ALA A 185 7.00 -6.07 6.76
C ALA A 185 7.31 -7.56 6.84
N LEU A 186 8.58 -7.93 7.03
CA LEU A 186 9.00 -9.34 7.17
C LEU A 186 8.40 -9.98 8.42
N GLU A 187 8.49 -9.30 9.57
CA GLU A 187 8.07 -9.83 10.86
C GLU A 187 6.53 -9.88 11.01
N SER A 188 5.82 -8.86 10.55
CA SER A 188 4.35 -8.79 10.63
C SER A 188 3.63 -9.41 9.42
N GLY A 189 4.37 -9.86 8.41
CA GLY A 189 3.81 -10.30 7.13
C GLY A 189 3.02 -9.19 6.43
N TRP A 190 3.62 -8.02 6.28
CA TRP A 190 3.00 -6.79 5.74
C TRP A 190 1.78 -6.32 6.55
N GLY A 191 1.86 -6.40 7.88
CA GLY A 191 0.80 -5.98 8.80
C GLY A 191 -0.36 -6.98 8.92
N LYS A 192 -0.27 -8.16 8.31
CA LYS A 192 -1.34 -9.18 8.36
C LYS A 192 -1.34 -10.00 9.65
N ARG A 193 -0.22 -10.00 10.38
CA ARG A 193 0.01 -10.82 11.59
C ARG A 193 0.50 -9.94 12.72
N GLU A 194 -0.25 -8.88 13.02
CA GLU A 194 0.06 -8.02 14.16
C GLU A 194 -0.21 -8.74 15.48
N ILE A 195 0.65 -8.48 16.47
CA ILE A 195 0.45 -8.96 17.83
C ILE A 195 -0.69 -8.16 18.45
N LEU A 196 -1.69 -8.86 18.97
CA LEU A 196 -2.84 -8.25 19.64
C LEU A 196 -2.68 -8.35 21.16
N MET A 197 -3.26 -7.37 21.85
CA MET A 197 -3.49 -7.39 23.28
C MET A 197 -4.58 -8.43 23.63
N PRO A 198 -4.70 -8.87 24.90
CA PRO A 198 -5.73 -9.82 25.32
C PRO A 198 -7.18 -9.37 25.05
N ASP A 199 -7.42 -8.06 25.01
CA ASP A 199 -8.71 -7.45 24.69
C ASP A 199 -8.97 -7.32 23.17
N GLY A 200 -8.06 -7.81 22.33
CA GLY A 200 -8.12 -7.74 20.88
C GLY A 200 -7.61 -6.43 20.28
N SER A 201 -7.23 -5.44 21.11
CA SER A 201 -6.63 -4.20 20.62
C SER A 201 -5.22 -4.43 20.06
N ASN A 202 -4.71 -3.50 19.26
CA ASN A 202 -3.39 -3.63 18.65
C ASN A 202 -2.28 -3.36 19.67
N SER A 203 -1.24 -4.20 19.70
CA SER A 203 -0.02 -3.91 20.49
C SER A 203 0.92 -2.92 19.80
N TYR A 204 0.71 -2.66 18.51
CA TYR A 204 1.59 -1.91 17.59
C TYR A 204 2.99 -2.53 17.40
N ASN A 205 3.26 -3.71 17.96
CA ASN A 205 4.57 -4.36 17.88
C ASN A 205 4.78 -5.10 16.56
N LEU A 206 5.09 -4.34 15.52
CA LEU A 206 5.38 -4.86 14.18
C LEU A 206 6.66 -5.68 14.09
N PHE A 207 7.58 -5.50 15.05
CA PHE A 207 8.92 -6.08 15.03
C PHE A 207 9.04 -7.36 15.85
N GLY A 208 7.96 -7.80 16.51
CA GLY A 208 7.97 -8.99 17.34
C GLY A 208 8.92 -8.91 18.55
N ILE A 209 9.19 -7.70 19.07
CA ILE A 209 10.17 -7.54 20.16
C ILE A 209 9.60 -8.14 21.44
N LYS A 210 10.31 -9.11 22.01
CA LYS A 210 9.96 -9.72 23.30
C LYS A 210 10.13 -8.75 24.46
N ALA A 211 9.25 -8.85 25.45
CA ALA A 211 9.38 -8.13 26.71
C ALA A 211 10.43 -8.84 27.59
N SER A 212 11.61 -8.23 27.72
CA SER A 212 12.66 -8.65 28.64
C SER A 212 12.41 -8.11 30.05
N ALA A 213 13.19 -8.58 31.04
CA ALA A 213 13.11 -8.06 32.41
C ALA A 213 13.36 -6.55 32.54
N SER A 214 14.07 -5.95 31.58
CA SER A 214 14.32 -4.51 31.51
C SER A 214 13.17 -3.69 30.90
N TRP A 215 12.13 -4.36 30.38
CA TRP A 215 10.97 -3.69 29.80
C TRP A 215 9.94 -3.41 30.88
N HIS A 216 9.57 -2.13 31.01
CA HIS A 216 8.63 -1.65 32.03
C HIS A 216 7.33 -1.09 31.43
N GLY A 217 7.16 -1.19 30.10
CA GLY A 217 5.98 -0.73 29.39
C GLY A 217 4.88 -1.78 29.31
N LYS A 218 3.87 -1.53 28.47
CA LYS A 218 2.77 -2.47 28.23
C LYS A 218 3.28 -3.79 27.65
N VAL A 219 2.57 -4.88 27.94
CA VAL A 219 2.93 -6.22 27.49
C VAL A 219 1.72 -6.88 26.85
N ALA A 220 1.92 -7.43 25.65
CA ALA A 220 0.98 -8.33 25.00
C ALA A 220 1.40 -9.78 25.30
N GLU A 221 0.47 -10.60 25.76
CA GLU A 221 0.70 -12.01 26.06
C GLU A 221 0.05 -12.87 24.96
N VAL A 222 0.87 -13.62 24.22
CA VAL A 222 0.44 -14.42 23.07
C VAL A 222 0.74 -15.89 23.33
N MET A 223 -0.27 -16.75 23.15
CA MET A 223 -0.06 -18.20 23.14
C MET A 223 0.55 -18.63 21.82
N THR A 224 1.79 -19.10 21.86
CA THR A 224 2.53 -19.61 20.71
C THR A 224 2.63 -21.14 20.79
N THR A 225 2.87 -21.77 19.64
CA THR A 225 3.14 -23.21 19.57
C THR A 225 4.59 -23.39 19.11
N GLU A 226 5.46 -23.79 20.03
CA GLU A 226 6.87 -24.01 19.81
C GLU A 226 7.14 -25.50 19.58
N TYR A 227 7.97 -25.83 18.60
CA TYR A 227 8.37 -27.22 18.35
C TYR A 227 9.72 -27.49 19.02
N LYS A 228 9.71 -28.26 20.11
CA LYS A 228 10.94 -28.72 20.79
C LYS A 228 11.10 -30.21 20.50
N ASN A 229 12.21 -30.59 19.85
CA ASN A 229 12.49 -31.97 19.43
C ASN A 229 11.37 -32.61 18.58
N GLY A 230 10.72 -31.81 17.71
CA GLY A 230 9.62 -32.26 16.86
C GLY A 230 8.25 -32.36 17.56
N VAL A 231 8.18 -32.05 18.86
CA VAL A 231 6.92 -32.05 19.63
C VAL A 231 6.41 -30.62 19.80
N ALA A 232 5.12 -30.41 19.54
CA ALA A 232 4.46 -29.13 19.71
C ALA A 232 4.19 -28.83 21.20
N HIS A 233 4.70 -27.72 21.69
CA HIS A 233 4.48 -27.20 23.04
C HIS A 233 3.83 -25.82 22.96
N LYS A 234 2.69 -25.64 23.63
CA LYS A 234 2.12 -24.30 23.77
C LYS A 234 2.87 -23.54 24.86
N GLN A 235 3.33 -22.33 24.54
CA GLN A 235 4.03 -21.46 25.47
C GLN A 235 3.46 -20.05 25.38
N LEU A 236 3.23 -19.46 26.55
CA LEU A 236 2.89 -18.05 26.64
C LEU A 236 4.14 -17.22 26.42
N GLU A 237 4.15 -16.43 25.35
CA GLU A 237 5.21 -15.48 25.03
C GLU A 237 4.77 -14.08 25.38
N LYS A 238 5.70 -13.27 25.89
CA LYS A 238 5.46 -11.88 26.27
C LYS A 238 6.16 -10.96 25.28
N PHE A 239 5.38 -10.10 24.65
CA PHE A 239 5.87 -9.12 23.70
C PHE A 239 5.68 -7.71 24.26
N ARG A 240 6.58 -6.81 23.88
CA ARG A 240 6.37 -5.38 24.15
C ARG A 240 5.08 -4.94 23.47
N ALA A 241 4.35 -4.02 24.09
CA ALA A 241 3.23 -3.33 23.48
C ALA A 241 3.43 -1.83 23.65
N TYR A 242 2.93 -1.07 22.69
CA TYR A 242 3.16 0.36 22.59
C TYR A 242 1.83 1.12 22.52
N ASP A 243 1.90 2.44 22.61
CA ASP A 243 0.72 3.31 22.43
C ASP A 243 0.47 3.64 20.96
N SER A 244 1.51 3.55 20.12
CA SER A 244 1.45 3.86 18.70
C SER A 244 2.54 3.15 17.89
N TYR A 245 2.41 3.14 16.56
CA TYR A 245 3.51 2.71 15.68
C TYR A 245 4.73 3.63 15.82
N THR A 246 4.56 4.94 16.03
CA THR A 246 5.70 5.85 16.27
C THR A 246 6.56 5.36 17.43
N ASP A 247 5.94 4.96 18.54
CA ASP A 247 6.65 4.44 19.72
C ASP A 247 7.34 3.11 19.42
N ALA A 248 6.70 2.22 18.65
CA ALA A 248 7.29 0.96 18.23
C ALA A 248 8.55 1.17 17.36
N PHE A 249 8.48 2.06 16.36
CA PHE A 249 9.63 2.40 15.50
C PHE A 249 10.74 3.11 16.29
N LYS A 250 10.38 3.97 17.24
CA LYS A 250 11.34 4.65 18.13
C LYS A 250 12.08 3.65 19.04
N ASP A 251 11.37 2.74 19.69
CA ASP A 251 11.98 1.72 20.55
C ASP A 251 12.87 0.79 19.75
N TYR A 252 12.40 0.32 18.60
CA TYR A 252 13.17 -0.53 17.69
C TYR A 252 14.47 0.13 17.21
N SER A 253 14.37 1.35 16.67
CA SER A 253 15.54 2.09 16.17
C SER A 253 16.51 2.46 17.30
N GLY A 254 15.99 2.82 18.48
CA GLY A 254 16.78 3.06 19.67
C GLY A 254 17.53 1.81 20.15
N MET A 255 16.90 0.63 20.08
CA MET A 255 17.57 -0.63 20.38
C MET A 255 18.74 -0.90 19.42
N LEU A 256 18.57 -0.63 18.12
CA LEU A 256 19.67 -0.77 17.16
C LEU A 256 20.79 0.25 17.39
N GLY A 257 20.44 1.50 17.67
CA GLY A 257 21.41 2.58 17.87
C GLY A 257 22.18 2.47 19.19
N ASN A 258 21.54 2.02 20.27
CA ASN A 258 22.10 2.08 21.62
C ASN A 258 22.72 0.76 22.11
N ASN A 259 22.47 -0.36 21.42
CA ASN A 259 23.01 -1.65 21.85
C ASN A 259 24.38 -1.91 21.18
N PRO A 260 25.48 -2.06 21.95
CA PRO A 260 26.80 -2.31 21.39
C PRO A 260 26.88 -3.53 20.47
N ARG A 261 25.98 -4.51 20.66
CA ARG A 261 25.83 -5.68 19.79
C ARG A 261 25.61 -5.29 18.33
N TYR A 262 24.93 -4.18 18.07
CA TYR A 262 24.57 -3.71 16.73
C TYR A 262 25.46 -2.56 16.23
N ALA A 263 26.59 -2.27 16.90
CA ALA A 263 27.51 -1.21 16.48
C ALA A 263 28.01 -1.40 15.02
N SER A 264 28.28 -2.65 14.61
CA SER A 264 28.69 -2.96 13.23
C SER A 264 27.59 -2.71 12.19
N VAL A 265 26.32 -2.74 12.60
CA VAL A 265 25.16 -2.38 11.77
C VAL A 265 25.18 -0.87 11.54
N MET A 266 25.31 -0.08 12.60
CA MET A 266 25.32 1.39 12.50
C MET A 266 26.50 1.92 11.69
N GLN A 267 27.65 1.22 11.72
CA GLN A 267 28.84 1.56 10.92
C GLN A 267 28.63 1.48 9.41
N GLN A 268 27.55 0.84 8.92
CA GLN A 268 27.23 0.79 7.49
C GLN A 268 26.72 2.12 6.93
N GLY A 269 26.54 3.15 7.76
CA GLY A 269 26.35 4.54 7.31
C GLY A 269 25.09 4.79 6.47
N GLY A 270 24.10 3.91 6.56
CA GLY A 270 22.84 3.99 5.82
C GLY A 270 22.70 3.02 4.66
N ASP A 271 23.71 2.21 4.33
CA ASP A 271 23.56 1.09 3.41
C ASP A 271 22.66 0.02 4.02
N ALA A 272 21.37 0.03 3.65
CA ALA A 272 20.38 -0.90 4.17
C ALA A 272 20.73 -2.38 3.87
N ILE A 273 21.41 -2.67 2.75
CA ILE A 273 21.82 -4.05 2.40
C ILE A 273 22.98 -4.48 3.31
N GLY A 274 24.00 -3.64 3.44
CA GLY A 274 25.10 -3.87 4.40
C GLY A 274 24.60 -4.02 5.83
N MET A 275 23.62 -3.21 6.24
CA MET A 275 22.98 -3.30 7.55
C MET A 275 22.25 -4.63 7.76
N ALA A 276 21.50 -5.12 6.77
CA ALA A 276 20.84 -6.41 6.85
C ALA A 276 21.85 -7.57 7.05
N GLN A 277 22.98 -7.51 6.35
CA GLN A 277 24.06 -8.49 6.53
C GLN A 277 24.71 -8.39 7.92
N ALA A 278 24.95 -7.18 8.40
CA ALA A 278 25.51 -6.95 9.73
C ALA A 278 24.55 -7.41 10.85
N LEU A 279 23.23 -7.25 10.68
CA LEU A 279 22.23 -7.74 11.61
C LEU A 279 22.29 -9.26 11.76
N GLN A 280 22.38 -9.99 10.64
CA GLN A 280 22.54 -11.44 10.67
C GLN A 280 23.84 -11.85 11.38
N LYS A 281 24.96 -11.21 11.04
CA LYS A 281 26.27 -11.47 11.69
C LYS A 281 26.26 -11.18 13.19
N SER A 282 25.46 -10.19 13.61
CA SER A 282 25.28 -9.84 15.02
C SER A 282 24.37 -10.84 15.77
N GLY A 283 23.80 -11.82 15.07
CA GLY A 283 22.91 -12.85 15.62
C GLY A 283 21.50 -12.35 15.92
N TYR A 284 21.01 -11.35 15.17
CA TYR A 284 19.64 -10.85 15.31
C TYR A 284 18.61 -11.97 15.07
N ALA A 285 18.87 -12.83 14.06
CA ALA A 285 18.07 -14.00 13.75
C ALA A 285 18.95 -15.25 13.63
N THR A 286 18.39 -16.41 13.95
CA THR A 286 19.06 -17.72 13.79
C THR A 286 18.91 -18.30 12.38
N ASP A 287 18.02 -17.73 11.56
CA ASP A 287 17.82 -18.16 10.18
C ASP A 287 19.03 -17.80 9.30
N PRO A 288 19.70 -18.79 8.66
CA PRO A 288 20.86 -18.53 7.81
C PRO A 288 20.54 -17.69 6.56
N LYS A 289 19.26 -17.58 6.16
CA LYS A 289 18.81 -16.78 5.00
C LYS A 289 18.16 -15.47 5.41
N TYR A 290 18.30 -15.05 6.67
CA TYR A 290 17.63 -13.86 7.20
C TYR A 290 17.92 -12.60 6.38
N ALA A 291 19.20 -12.28 6.15
CA ALA A 291 19.60 -11.09 5.42
C ALA A 291 19.07 -11.11 3.98
N ASP A 292 19.14 -12.25 3.29
CA ASP A 292 18.64 -12.39 1.93
C ASP A 292 17.12 -12.16 1.85
N LYS A 293 16.36 -12.70 2.81
CA LYS A 293 14.92 -12.47 2.92
C LYS A 293 14.61 -11.00 3.14
N LEU A 294 15.31 -10.35 4.08
CA LEU A 294 15.14 -8.94 4.37
C LEU A 294 15.46 -8.06 3.15
N VAL A 295 16.56 -8.32 2.46
CA VAL A 295 16.93 -7.63 1.22
C VAL A 295 15.88 -7.84 0.13
N SER A 296 15.34 -9.05 0.00
CA SER A 296 14.25 -9.33 -0.93
C SER A 296 13.00 -8.52 -0.63
N VAL A 297 12.61 -8.42 0.65
CA VAL A 297 11.46 -7.58 1.07
C VAL A 297 11.75 -6.11 0.78
N MET A 298 12.94 -5.63 1.11
CA MET A 298 13.36 -4.26 0.82
C MET A 298 13.27 -3.91 -0.68
N ARG A 299 13.66 -4.83 -1.57
CA ARG A 299 13.55 -4.61 -3.02
C ARG A 299 12.11 -4.54 -3.54
N GLN A 300 11.14 -5.08 -2.80
CA GLN A 300 9.72 -5.03 -3.16
C GLN A 300 9.06 -3.71 -2.76
N MET A 301 9.64 -2.97 -1.82
CA MET A 301 9.10 -1.71 -1.34
C MET A 301 9.49 -0.56 -2.26
N ASN A 302 8.50 0.20 -2.72
CA ASN A 302 8.74 1.47 -3.38
C ASN A 302 8.59 2.62 -2.35
N ILE A 303 9.73 3.10 -1.84
CA ILE A 303 9.77 4.30 -1.00
C ILE A 303 10.10 5.51 -1.88
N SER A 304 9.07 6.14 -2.46
CA SER A 304 9.26 7.44 -3.09
C SER A 304 9.49 8.48 -1.99
N GLY A 305 10.71 9.01 -1.92
CA GLY A 305 11.07 10.14 -1.05
C GLY A 305 10.73 11.48 -1.66
#